data_AF-A0A7Y4RZ67-F1
#
_entry.id   AF-A0A7Y4RZ67-F1
#
_cell.length_a   1.000
_cell.length_b   1.000
_cell.length_c   1.000
_cell.angle_alpha   90.00
_cell.angle_beta   90.00
_cell.angle_gamma   90.00
#
_symmetry.space_group_name_H-M   'P 1'
#
loop_
_entity.id
_entity.type
_entity.pdbx_description
1 polymer ?
#
loop_
_entity_poly.entity_id
_entity_poly.type
_entity_poly.pdbx_seq_one_letter_code
_entity_poly.pdbx_strand_id
1 'polypeptide(L)' 'MLSELVPAQGVQTDLFSQEQAAPKSAALMVAIDSINKKMGKESIKLASEGFKRPWKMKQGNKSPSYTSDWDELMMVY' A
#
# COMPACT_ATOMS: atom_id res chain seq x y z
N MET A 1 2.34 -1.18 -15.29
CA MET A 1 3.71 -1.61 -15.57
C MET A 1 4.46 -1.64 -14.25
N LEU A 2 5.07 -2.78 -13.88
CA LEU A 2 5.80 -2.97 -12.61
C LEU A 2 7.33 -2.77 -12.79
N SER A 3 7.76 -2.42 -14.01
CA SER A 3 9.16 -2.32 -14.43
C SER A 3 9.88 -1.05 -13.96
N GLU A 4 9.18 -0.11 -13.35
CA GLU A 4 9.75 1.17 -12.88
C GLU A 4 10.13 1.15 -11.39
N LEU A 5 9.88 0.04 -10.69
CA LEU A 5 10.32 -0.11 -9.30
C LEU A 5 11.81 -0.39 -9.26
N VAL A 6 12.58 0.59 -8.79
CA VAL A 6 14.01 0.45 -8.50
C VAL A 6 14.23 0.29 -7.00
N PRO A 7 15.25 -0.48 -6.58
CA PRO A 7 15.66 -0.54 -5.18
C PRO A 7 15.97 0.85 -4.65
N ALA A 8 15.71 1.10 -3.35
CA ALA A 8 15.99 2.40 -2.72
C ALA A 8 17.47 2.82 -2.85
N GLN A 9 18.37 1.85 -2.98
CA GLN A 9 19.81 2.04 -3.18
C GLN A 9 20.18 2.36 -4.64
N GLY A 10 19.29 2.10 -5.60
CA GLY A 10 19.50 2.29 -7.04
C GLY A 10 18.85 3.55 -7.60
N VAL A 11 18.41 4.48 -6.74
CA VAL A 11 17.82 5.75 -7.17
C VAL A 11 18.93 6.65 -7.69
N GLN A 12 18.96 6.87 -9.01
CA GLN A 12 19.87 7.82 -9.62
C GLN A 12 19.47 9.25 -9.23
N THR A 13 20.38 9.94 -8.56
CA THR A 13 20.23 11.36 -8.19
C THR A 13 20.61 12.25 -9.37
N ASP A 14 19.98 13.42 -9.46
CA ASP A 14 20.32 14.46 -10.44
C ASP A 14 21.65 15.14 -10.06
N LEU A 15 22.32 15.75 -11.05
CA LEU A 15 23.60 16.47 -10.86
C LEU A 15 23.50 17.60 -9.82
N PHE A 16 22.30 18.15 -9.63
CA PHE A 16 22.02 19.24 -8.69
C PHE A 16 21.21 18.82 -7.45
N SER A 17 20.80 17.55 -7.34
CA SER A 17 20.12 17.07 -6.13
C SER A 17 21.17 16.85 -5.03
N GLN A 18 21.30 17.82 -4.14
CA GLN A 18 22.21 17.75 -2.98
C GLN A 18 21.78 16.77 -1.89
N GLU A 19 20.57 16.22 -1.97
CA GLU A 19 20.05 15.32 -0.94
C GLU A 19 19.81 13.92 -1.51
N GLN A 20 20.68 12.97 -1.17
CA GLN A 20 20.28 11.56 -1.05
C GLN A 20 18.97 11.51 -0.26
N ALA A 21 17.96 10.81 -0.81
CA ALA A 21 16.69 10.43 -0.19
C ALA A 21 16.47 11.06 1.19
N ALA A 22 15.88 12.27 1.21
CA ALA A 22 15.81 13.10 2.41
C ALA A 22 15.38 12.26 3.63
N PRO A 23 16.18 12.17 4.71
CA PRO A 23 15.91 11.26 5.84
C PRO A 23 14.55 11.52 6.50
N LYS A 24 14.02 12.73 6.34
CA LYS A 24 12.66 13.12 6.75
C LYS A 24 11.56 12.34 6.03
N SER A 25 11.73 12.03 4.73
CA SER A 25 10.73 11.29 3.95
C SER A 25 10.66 9.83 4.38
N ALA A 26 11.79 9.21 4.69
CA ALA A 26 11.86 7.84 5.21
C ALA A 26 11.17 7.72 6.58
N ALA A 27 11.48 8.63 7.51
CA ALA A 27 10.85 8.66 8.82
C ALA A 27 9.33 8.89 8.73
N LEU A 28 8.89 9.77 7.81
CA LEU A 28 7.48 10.01 7.56
C LEU A 28 6.76 8.76 7.03
N MET A 29 7.35 8.05 6.06
CA MET A 29 6.78 6.82 5.51
C MET A 29 6.62 5.75 6.61
N VAL A 30 7.63 5.55 7.45
CA VAL A 30 7.56 4.62 8.59
C VAL A 30 6.45 5.01 9.57
N ALA A 31 6.29 6.30 9.86
CA ALA A 31 5.23 6.78 10.74
C ALA A 31 3.83 6.50 10.15
N ILE A 32 3.62 6.82 8.87
CA ILE A 32 2.37 6.55 8.16
C ILE A 32 2.05 5.06 8.16
N ASP A 33 3.03 4.21 7.83
CA ASP A 33 2.86 2.76 7.84
C ASP A 33 2.52 2.22 9.22
N SER A 34 3.15 2.75 10.27
CA SER A 34 2.87 2.35 11.66
C SER A 34 1.42 2.66 12.06
N ILE A 35 0.88 3.80 11.61
CA ILE A 35 -0.50 4.19 11.90
C ILE A 35 -1.48 3.34 11.09
N ASN A 36 -1.22 3.16 9.80
CA ASN A 36 -2.04 2.30 8.94
C ASN A 36 -2.05 0.83 9.41
N LYS A 37 -0.97 0.33 9.99
CA LYS A 37 -0.93 -1.03 10.58
C LYS A 37 -1.81 -1.16 11.82
N LYS A 38 -1.92 -0.10 12.63
CA LYS A 38 -2.70 -0.10 13.88
C LYS A 38 -4.19 0.18 13.66
N MET A 39 -4.51 1.14 12.80
CA MET A 39 -5.88 1.66 12.62
C MET A 39 -6.62 0.99 11.45
N GLY A 40 -5.91 0.20 10.63
CA GLY A 40 -6.45 -0.40 9.42
C GLY A 40 -5.85 0.23 8.16
N LYS A 41 -5.78 -0.58 7.11
CA LYS A 41 -5.15 -0.20 5.84
C LYS A 41 -5.75 1.10 5.31
N GLU A 42 -4.89 2.07 5.04
CA GLU A 42 -5.22 3.40 4.48
C GLU A 42 -6.07 4.29 5.38
N SER A 43 -5.92 4.17 6.70
CA SER A 43 -6.46 5.11 7.69
C SER A 43 -5.92 6.54 7.49
N ILE A 44 -4.65 6.66 7.12
CA ILE A 44 -3.99 7.93 6.77
C ILE A 44 -3.29 7.76 5.43
N LYS A 45 -3.43 8.78 4.56
CA LYS A 45 -2.83 8.84 3.24
C LYS A 45 -2.43 10.26 2.89
N LEU A 46 -1.57 10.41 1.89
CA LEU A 46 -1.15 11.71 1.39
C LEU A 46 -2.31 12.40 0.68
N ALA A 47 -2.52 13.69 0.97
CA ALA A 47 -3.59 14.47 0.35
C ALA A 47 -3.42 14.56 -1.19
N SER A 48 -2.17 14.54 -1.66
CA SER A 48 -1.82 14.57 -3.09
C SER A 48 -2.19 13.28 -3.84
N GLU A 49 -2.39 12.16 -3.17
CA GLU A 49 -2.83 10.90 -3.79
C GLU A 49 -4.31 10.95 -4.23
N GLY A 50 -5.07 11.88 -3.66
CA GLY A 50 -6.49 12.02 -3.91
C GLY A 50 -7.35 10.94 -3.23
N PHE A 51 -8.67 11.17 -3.22
CA PHE A 51 -9.61 10.30 -2.52
C PHE A 51 -10.22 9.21 -3.41
N LYS A 52 -10.17 9.37 -4.74
CA LYS A 52 -10.73 8.43 -5.70
C LYS A 52 -9.73 7.33 -6.01
N ARG A 53 -10.13 6.07 -5.87
CA ARG A 53 -9.34 4.90 -6.26
C ARG A 53 -9.92 4.22 -7.49
N PRO A 54 -9.53 4.65 -8.71
CA PRO A 54 -9.97 3.99 -9.92
C PRO A 54 -9.48 2.53 -10.02
N TRP A 55 -8.38 2.21 -9.33
CA TRP A 55 -7.74 0.88 -9.33
C TRP A 55 -8.04 0.06 -8.07
N LYS A 56 -9.02 0.43 -7.24
CA LYS A 56 -9.45 -0.41 -6.11
C LYS A 56 -9.97 -1.73 -6.69
N MET A 57 -9.43 -2.85 -6.21
CA MET A 57 -9.84 -4.18 -6.66
C MET A 57 -11.37 -4.32 -6.50
N LYS A 58 -12.10 -4.43 -7.61
CA LYS A 58 -13.57 -4.65 -7.60
C LYS A 58 -13.85 -6.10 -7.22
N GLN A 59 -13.99 -6.36 -5.93
CA GLN A 59 -14.37 -7.67 -5.40
C GLN A 59 -15.88 -7.95 -5.47
N GLY A 60 -16.59 -7.37 -6.44
CA GLY A 60 -18.05 -7.54 -6.57
C GLY A 60 -18.49 -8.98 -6.88
N ASN A 61 -17.60 -9.79 -7.45
CA ASN A 61 -17.83 -11.20 -7.76
C ASN A 61 -16.91 -12.12 -6.96
N LYS A 62 -16.49 -11.73 -5.75
CA LYS A 62 -15.69 -12.62 -4.89
C LYS A 62 -16.58 -13.79 -4.46
N SER A 63 -16.23 -15.02 -4.86
CA SER A 63 -16.84 -16.23 -4.31
C SER A 63 -16.49 -16.36 -2.83
N PRO A 64 -17.30 -17.03 -2.01
CA PRO A 64 -16.92 -17.31 -0.64
C PRO A 64 -15.57 -18.04 -0.60
N SER A 65 -14.75 -17.66 0.36
CA SER A 65 -13.40 -18.11 0.68
C SER A 65 -13.42 -19.52 1.30
N TYR A 66 -14.10 -20.47 0.66
CA TYR A 66 -14.31 -21.85 1.14
C TYR A 66 -13.03 -22.60 1.54
N THR A 67 -11.87 -22.21 1.00
CA THR A 67 -10.58 -22.87 1.26
C THR A 67 -9.66 -22.10 2.23
N SER A 68 -10.04 -20.89 2.61
CA SER A 68 -9.19 -19.97 3.38
C SER A 68 -9.87 -19.40 4.62
N ASP A 69 -11.18 -19.58 4.75
CA ASP A 69 -11.96 -19.17 5.91
C ASP A 69 -12.93 -20.30 6.29
N TRP A 70 -12.85 -20.75 7.54
CA TRP A 70 -13.69 -21.84 8.07
C TRP A 70 -15.13 -21.38 8.28
N ASP A 71 -15.37 -20.08 8.51
CA ASP A 71 -16.70 -19.52 8.74
C ASP A 71 -17.48 -19.32 7.42
N GLU A 72 -16.80 -19.40 6.27
CA GLU A 72 -17.43 -19.32 4.94
C GLU A 72 -17.68 -20.71 4.32
N LEU A 73 -17.44 -21.80 5.06
CA LEU A 73 -17.76 -23.16 4.63
C LEU A 73 -19.27 -23.42 4.64
N MET A 74 -19.76 -24.09 3.59
CA MET A 74 -21.17 -24.40 3.43
C MET A 74 -21.60 -25.44 4.48
N MET A 75 -22.35 -25.02 5.50
CA MET A 75 -22.92 -25.95 6.48
C MET A 75 -24.07 -26.74 5.84
N VAL A 76 -23.94 -28.08 5.83
CA VAL A 76 -24.99 -29.02 5.44
C VAL A 76 -25.63 -29.57 6.72
N TYR A 77 -26.96 -29.52 6.81
CA TYR A 77 -27.76 -30.04 7.93
C TYR A 77 -28.08 -31.52 7.75
#